data_AF-A0A2E2M8V6-F1
#
_entry.id   AF-A0A2E2M8V6-F1
#
_cell.length_a   1.000
_cell.length_b   1.000
_cell.length_c   1.000
_cell.angle_alpha   90.00
_cell.angle_beta   90.00
_cell.angle_gamma   90.00
#
_symmetry.space_group_name_H-M   'P 1'
#
loop_
_entity.id
_entity.type
_entity.pdbx_description
1 polymer ?
#
loop_
_entity_poly.entity_id
_entity_poly.type
_entity_poly.pdbx_seq_one_letter_code
_entity_poly.pdbx_strand_id
1 'polypeptide(L)'
;MRFTGTAGELVLPFEDQISDGTRERQFARTPFACTFRSGWFKFNFATVHIYFGKASRTSAEYARRVAEIDKVAQFTAKRARKDKEQAHILVGDFNIEDFEGETFDALDKHGFKVFRNKLGSNLEQNSFYDQISFMPDPDRVVLADKEEDKDPHGVFNPFLAVFREEDFDIYDYRIVELTENRKAAELEEIAELEIKVERTDLAESTLKKARSALNTARGNIVELDAMLADPALRKAYYLNDWRTFQISDHFPLFVELKVDFTEDYLENFEPGEPED
;
A
#
# COMPACT_ATOMS: atom_id res chain seq x y z
N MET A 1 12.87 15.30 -11.92
CA MET A 1 12.22 15.72 -10.66
C MET A 1 13.27 16.24 -9.68
N ARG A 2 12.98 17.32 -8.94
CA ARG A 2 13.91 17.96 -7.99
C ARG A 2 13.18 18.30 -6.68
N PHE A 3 13.79 18.00 -5.53
CA PHE A 3 13.32 18.44 -4.21
C PHE A 3 13.38 19.97 -4.08
N THR A 4 12.33 20.61 -3.57
CA THR A 4 12.23 22.08 -3.49
C THR A 4 12.47 22.66 -2.09
N GLY A 5 12.77 21.82 -1.09
CA GLY A 5 13.31 22.27 0.20
C GLY A 5 12.39 22.11 1.40
N THR A 6 11.18 21.56 1.25
CA THR A 6 10.29 21.27 2.38
C THR A 6 10.08 19.78 2.53
N ALA A 7 10.40 19.25 3.71
CA ALA A 7 10.06 17.90 4.14
C ALA A 7 9.59 17.97 5.59
N GLY A 8 8.51 17.26 5.92
CA GLY A 8 8.02 17.23 7.28
C GLY A 8 6.74 16.43 7.46
N GLU A 9 6.43 16.17 8.72
CA GLU A 9 5.20 15.49 9.12
C GLU A 9 3.98 16.39 8.99
N LEU A 10 2.86 15.78 8.60
CA LEU A 10 1.54 16.41 8.61
C LEU A 10 0.97 16.30 10.02
N VAL A 11 1.04 17.40 10.75
CA VAL A 11 0.57 17.49 12.13
C VAL A 11 -0.75 18.27 12.17
N LEU A 12 -1.79 17.67 12.74
CA LEU A 12 -3.09 18.32 12.92
C LEU A 12 -3.04 19.37 14.05
N PRO A 13 -3.79 20.49 13.92
CA PRO A 13 -4.07 21.38 15.04
C PRO A 13 -4.68 20.61 16.22
N PHE A 14 -4.49 21.11 17.45
CA PHE A 14 -4.91 20.41 18.66
C PHE A 14 -6.41 20.11 18.68
N GLU A 15 -7.23 21.05 18.22
CA GLU A 15 -8.68 20.94 18.09
C GLU A 15 -9.15 19.89 17.07
N ASP A 16 -8.27 19.45 16.18
CA ASP A 16 -8.57 18.54 15.08
C ASP A 16 -8.04 17.11 15.30
N GLN A 17 -7.39 16.83 16.44
CA GLN A 17 -6.76 15.54 16.72
C GLN A 17 -7.79 14.42 16.96
N ILE A 18 -7.47 13.22 16.47
CA ILE A 18 -8.31 12.02 16.50
C ILE A 18 -8.00 11.23 17.77
N SER A 19 -8.27 11.82 18.94
CA SER A 19 -8.00 11.13 20.20
C SER A 19 -9.17 10.22 20.59
N ASP A 20 -8.88 8.99 21.02
CA ASP A 20 -9.80 8.02 21.63
C ASP A 20 -10.11 8.36 23.11
N GLY A 21 -10.09 9.65 23.46
CA GLY A 21 -10.25 10.14 24.83
C GLY A 21 -8.94 10.23 25.63
N THR A 22 -7.83 9.67 25.13
CA THR A 22 -6.51 9.71 25.80
C THR A 22 -5.68 10.98 25.50
N ARG A 23 -6.12 11.84 24.57
CA ARG A 23 -5.42 13.08 24.14
C ARG A 23 -3.98 12.90 23.63
N GLU A 24 -3.59 11.68 23.25
CA GLU A 24 -2.20 11.36 22.88
C GLU A 24 -2.00 10.99 21.40
N ARG A 25 -3.04 10.97 20.55
CA ARG A 25 -2.92 10.43 19.18
C ARG A 25 -3.57 11.33 18.11
N GLN A 26 -2.81 11.60 17.05
CA GLN A 26 -3.29 12.32 15.84
C GLN A 26 -3.70 11.34 14.74
N PHE A 27 -2.75 10.57 14.22
CA PHE A 27 -2.94 9.52 13.22
C PHE A 27 -2.32 8.22 13.76
N ALA A 28 -2.76 7.05 13.30
CA ALA A 28 -2.07 5.81 13.63
C ALA A 28 -0.61 5.81 13.17
N ARG A 29 -0.35 6.42 12.01
CA ARG A 29 0.98 6.73 11.48
C ARG A 29 0.92 8.13 10.89
N THR A 30 1.78 9.03 11.35
CA THR A 30 1.77 10.42 10.91
C THR A 30 2.12 10.51 9.41
N PRO A 31 1.29 11.15 8.57
CA PRO A 31 1.62 11.33 7.16
C PRO A 31 2.89 12.17 7.01
N PHE A 32 3.67 11.87 5.98
CA PHE A 32 4.91 12.61 5.68
C PHE A 32 4.78 13.29 4.33
N ALA A 33 5.14 14.57 4.26
CA ALA A 33 5.00 15.37 3.07
C ALA A 33 6.35 15.96 2.63
N CYS A 34 6.58 15.96 1.32
CA CYS A 34 7.73 16.59 0.69
C CYS A 34 7.29 17.45 -0.49
N THR A 35 8.05 18.50 -0.79
CA THR A 35 7.80 19.36 -1.95
C THR A 35 8.80 19.09 -3.07
N PHE A 36 8.28 19.02 -4.29
CA PHE A 36 9.03 18.67 -5.49
C PHE A 36 8.68 19.58 -6.66
N ARG A 37 9.56 19.56 -7.67
CA ARG A 37 9.36 20.21 -8.96
C ARG A 37 9.77 19.30 -10.12
N SER A 38 8.94 19.22 -11.15
CA SER A 38 9.29 18.65 -12.45
C SER A 38 9.01 19.68 -13.53
N GLY A 39 10.05 20.18 -14.20
CA GLY A 39 9.92 21.35 -15.09
C GLY A 39 9.33 22.55 -14.34
N TRP A 40 8.16 23.00 -14.79
CA TRP A 40 7.40 24.08 -14.17
C TRP A 40 6.37 23.61 -13.14
N PHE A 41 6.00 22.33 -13.16
CA PHE A 41 5.04 21.75 -12.24
C PHE A 41 5.66 21.60 -10.84
N LYS A 42 5.13 22.34 -9.86
CA LYS A 42 5.49 22.22 -8.44
C LYS A 42 4.38 21.48 -7.71
N PHE A 43 4.74 20.56 -6.83
CA PHE A 43 3.75 19.81 -6.06
C PHE A 43 4.24 19.44 -4.66
N ASN A 44 3.30 19.43 -3.73
CA ASN A 44 3.40 18.78 -2.44
C ASN A 44 2.96 17.32 -2.61
N PHE A 45 3.78 16.39 -2.13
CA PHE A 45 3.53 14.96 -2.19
C PHE A 45 3.50 14.42 -0.77
N ALA A 46 2.33 14.01 -0.31
CA ALA A 46 2.10 13.49 1.03
C ALA A 46 1.76 11.99 0.98
N THR A 47 2.43 11.20 1.81
CA THR A 47 2.19 9.76 1.94
C THR A 47 1.42 9.45 3.22
N VAL A 48 0.38 8.62 3.13
CA VAL A 48 -0.40 8.14 4.28
C VAL A 48 -0.25 6.63 4.45
N HIS A 49 -0.50 6.18 5.67
CA HIS A 49 -0.78 4.78 5.98
C HIS A 49 -1.85 4.79 7.06
N ILE A 50 -3.09 4.76 6.60
CA ILE A 50 -4.29 4.94 7.40
C ILE A 50 -4.51 3.73 8.30
N TYR A 51 -5.03 3.96 9.51
CA TYR A 51 -5.40 2.90 10.43
C TYR A 51 -6.28 1.81 9.79
N PHE A 52 -5.80 0.57 9.80
CA PHE A 52 -6.60 -0.59 9.39
C PHE A 52 -7.71 -0.87 10.42
N GLY A 53 -7.39 -1.41 11.60
CA GLY A 53 -8.43 -1.81 12.57
C GLY A 53 -9.14 -3.10 12.20
N LYS A 54 -10.45 -3.23 12.50
CA LYS A 54 -11.28 -4.36 12.07
C LYS A 54 -12.14 -3.94 10.87
N ALA A 55 -12.36 -4.85 9.93
CA ALA A 55 -13.18 -4.63 8.73
C ALA A 55 -14.70 -4.53 9.00
N SER A 56 -15.14 -4.70 10.25
CA SER A 56 -16.56 -4.59 10.56
C SER A 56 -16.98 -3.12 10.51
N ARG A 57 -17.76 -2.73 9.49
CA ARG A 57 -18.24 -1.36 9.27
C ARG A 57 -18.96 -0.74 10.48
N THR A 58 -19.49 -1.57 11.38
CA THR A 58 -20.16 -1.15 12.62
C THR A 58 -19.22 -0.98 13.82
N SER A 59 -17.92 -1.24 13.67
CA SER A 59 -16.97 -1.22 14.77
C SER A 59 -16.39 0.18 15.00
N ALA A 60 -15.97 0.45 16.24
CA ALA A 60 -15.29 1.70 16.58
C ALA A 60 -13.96 1.86 15.81
N GLU A 61 -13.30 0.75 15.50
CA GLU A 61 -12.08 0.73 14.71
C GLU A 61 -12.31 1.18 13.25
N TYR A 62 -13.42 0.76 12.63
CA TYR A 62 -13.79 1.24 11.29
C TYR A 62 -14.15 2.73 11.31
N ALA A 63 -14.93 3.17 12.31
CA ALA A 63 -15.25 4.60 12.46
C ALA A 63 -13.98 5.45 12.64
N ARG A 64 -12.97 4.93 13.35
CA ARG A 64 -11.66 5.57 13.45
C ARG A 64 -10.95 5.64 12.10
N ARG A 65 -10.96 4.58 11.29
CA ARG A 65 -10.37 4.59 9.93
C ARG A 65 -10.99 5.73 9.10
N VAL A 66 -12.32 5.80 9.05
CA VAL A 66 -13.04 6.86 8.33
C VAL A 66 -12.65 8.25 8.84
N ALA A 67 -12.55 8.43 10.17
CA ALA A 67 -12.13 9.70 10.77
C ALA A 67 -10.68 10.09 10.41
N GLU A 68 -9.74 9.12 10.36
CA GLU A 68 -8.36 9.36 9.92
C GLU A 68 -8.31 9.84 8.47
N ILE A 69 -9.08 9.21 7.56
CA ILE A 69 -9.17 9.63 6.15
C ILE A 69 -9.80 11.03 6.05
N ASP A 70 -10.93 11.28 6.71
CA ASP A 70 -11.64 12.57 6.64
C ASP A 70 -10.74 13.72 7.11
N LYS A 71 -10.00 13.54 8.21
CA LYS A 71 -9.12 14.58 8.75
C LYS A 71 -7.90 14.86 7.88
N VAL A 72 -7.23 13.84 7.35
CA VAL A 72 -6.08 14.07 6.46
C VAL A 72 -6.53 14.72 5.14
N ALA A 73 -7.68 14.31 4.60
CA ALA A 73 -8.28 14.89 3.42
C ALA A 73 -8.67 16.35 3.67
N GLN A 74 -9.40 16.63 4.76
CA GLN A 74 -9.81 17.99 5.13
C GLN A 74 -8.60 18.93 5.30
N PHE A 75 -7.58 18.48 6.04
CA PHE A 75 -6.38 19.28 6.31
C PHE A 75 -5.62 19.59 5.02
N THR A 76 -5.42 18.59 4.18
CA THR A 76 -4.71 18.73 2.90
C THR A 76 -5.49 19.62 1.93
N ALA A 77 -6.81 19.42 1.78
CA ALA A 77 -7.66 20.25 0.95
C ALA A 77 -7.65 21.73 1.40
N LYS A 78 -7.69 21.99 2.71
CA LYS A 78 -7.61 23.35 3.26
C LYS A 78 -6.28 24.03 2.92
N ARG A 79 -5.16 23.27 2.89
CA ARG A 79 -3.86 23.79 2.46
C ARG A 79 -3.83 24.03 0.96
N ALA A 80 -4.27 23.05 0.17
CA ALA A 80 -4.32 23.16 -1.29
C ALA A 80 -5.12 24.37 -1.78
N ARG A 81 -6.27 24.67 -1.14
CA ARG A 81 -7.09 25.85 -1.51
C ARG A 81 -6.37 27.18 -1.29
N LYS A 82 -5.46 27.24 -0.30
CA LYS A 82 -4.67 28.44 0.05
C LYS A 82 -3.36 28.53 -0.73
N ASP A 83 -2.79 27.38 -1.08
CA ASP A 83 -1.55 27.28 -1.83
C ASP A 83 -1.83 27.50 -3.32
N LYS A 84 -1.39 28.64 -3.85
CA LYS A 84 -1.53 29.00 -5.26
C LYS A 84 -0.29 28.66 -6.08
N GLU A 85 0.70 27.97 -5.50
CA GLU A 85 1.94 27.64 -6.20
C GLU A 85 2.13 26.15 -6.42
N GLN A 86 1.66 25.31 -5.50
CA GLN A 86 1.90 23.88 -5.54
C GLN A 86 0.59 23.12 -5.71
N ALA A 87 0.58 22.13 -6.59
CA ALA A 87 -0.44 21.08 -6.56
C ALA A 87 -0.27 20.24 -5.28
N HIS A 88 -1.35 19.64 -4.78
CA HIS A 88 -1.31 18.80 -3.59
C HIS A 88 -1.74 17.38 -3.96
N ILE A 89 -0.83 16.43 -3.77
CA ILE A 89 -1.02 15.02 -4.07
C ILE A 89 -0.92 14.24 -2.76
N LEU A 90 -1.89 13.37 -2.53
CA LEU A 90 -2.00 12.52 -1.35
C LEU A 90 -2.08 11.05 -1.79
N VAL A 91 -1.11 10.24 -1.37
CA VAL A 91 -0.95 8.85 -1.80
C VAL A 91 -0.72 7.90 -0.63
N GLY A 92 -0.93 6.61 -0.85
CA GLY A 92 -0.47 5.56 0.06
C GLY A 92 -1.57 4.55 0.36
N ASP A 93 -1.41 3.88 1.49
CA ASP A 93 -2.37 2.89 1.97
C ASP A 93 -3.49 3.60 2.74
N PHE A 94 -4.68 3.67 2.14
CA PHE A 94 -5.86 4.23 2.77
C PHE A 94 -6.71 3.17 3.48
N ASN A 95 -6.40 1.89 3.29
CA ASN A 95 -7.23 0.77 3.75
C ASN A 95 -8.69 0.88 3.28
N ILE A 96 -8.91 1.35 2.04
CA ILE A 96 -10.23 1.40 1.40
C ILE A 96 -10.61 0.00 0.94
N GLU A 97 -11.77 -0.48 1.38
CA GLU A 97 -12.27 -1.83 1.06
C GLU A 97 -13.04 -1.85 -0.28
N ASP A 98 -13.74 -0.77 -0.60
CA ASP A 98 -14.51 -0.62 -1.85
C ASP A 98 -14.74 0.86 -2.19
N PHE A 99 -15.07 1.12 -3.46
CA PHE A 99 -15.29 2.46 -4.01
C PHE A 99 -16.66 3.07 -3.70
N GLU A 100 -17.51 2.36 -2.95
CA GLU A 100 -18.88 2.78 -2.61
C GLU A 100 -19.06 2.98 -1.09
N GLY A 101 -17.98 2.87 -0.33
CA GLY A 101 -17.98 2.94 1.12
C GLY A 101 -17.58 4.32 1.66
N GLU A 102 -17.92 4.55 2.93
CA GLU A 102 -17.67 5.82 3.64
C GLU A 102 -16.19 6.25 3.63
N THR A 103 -15.26 5.30 3.54
CA THR A 103 -13.81 5.57 3.45
C THR A 103 -13.43 6.22 2.13
N PHE A 104 -14.06 5.83 1.02
CA PHE A 104 -13.87 6.46 -0.29
C PHE A 104 -14.56 7.83 -0.33
N ASP A 105 -15.80 7.91 0.18
CA ASP A 105 -16.59 9.15 0.22
C ASP A 105 -15.88 10.28 0.97
N ALA A 106 -15.06 9.95 1.97
CA ALA A 106 -14.32 10.94 2.75
C ALA A 106 -13.33 11.77 1.90
N LEU A 107 -12.67 11.17 0.90
CA LEU A 107 -11.78 11.90 -0.01
C LEU A 107 -12.57 12.81 -0.96
N ASP A 108 -13.60 12.25 -1.60
CA ASP A 108 -14.46 12.95 -2.56
C ASP A 108 -15.17 14.14 -1.89
N LYS A 109 -15.64 13.96 -0.64
CA LYS A 109 -16.23 15.00 0.21
C LYS A 109 -15.39 16.27 0.33
N HIS A 110 -14.05 16.16 0.34
CA HIS A 110 -13.14 17.31 0.43
C HIS A 110 -12.65 17.83 -0.92
N GLY A 111 -13.12 17.22 -2.02
CA GLY A 111 -12.85 17.63 -3.40
C GLY A 111 -11.62 16.98 -4.02
N PHE A 112 -11.11 15.88 -3.45
CA PHE A 112 -10.04 15.12 -4.08
C PHE A 112 -10.55 14.40 -5.32
N LYS A 113 -9.74 14.40 -6.38
CA LYS A 113 -9.86 13.42 -7.45
C LYS A 113 -9.07 12.18 -7.05
N VAL A 114 -9.77 11.05 -7.00
CA VAL A 114 -9.19 9.75 -6.66
C VAL A 114 -9.16 8.88 -7.89
N PHE A 115 -8.02 8.25 -8.14
CA PHE A 115 -7.88 7.29 -9.22
C PHE A 115 -8.46 5.95 -8.79
N ARG A 116 -9.55 5.53 -9.43
CA ARG A 116 -10.21 4.27 -9.13
C ARG A 116 -9.49 3.12 -9.84
N ASN A 117 -8.51 2.53 -9.17
CA ASN A 117 -7.94 1.26 -9.59
C ASN A 117 -9.00 0.15 -9.53
N LYS A 118 -9.50 -0.34 -10.67
CA LYS A 118 -10.47 -1.44 -10.71
C LYS A 118 -9.86 -2.83 -10.76
N LEU A 119 -8.53 -2.92 -10.84
CA LEU A 119 -7.81 -4.19 -10.90
C LEU A 119 -7.41 -4.67 -9.51
N GLY A 120 -7.12 -3.76 -8.57
CA GLY A 120 -6.55 -4.12 -7.27
C GLY A 120 -5.03 -4.21 -7.33
N SER A 121 -4.36 -3.76 -6.28
CA SER A 121 -2.89 -3.62 -6.24
C SER A 121 -2.20 -4.80 -5.58
N ASN A 122 -2.90 -5.76 -4.99
CA ASN A 122 -2.25 -6.96 -4.44
C ASN A 122 -1.94 -8.01 -5.53
N LEU A 123 -1.19 -9.05 -5.15
CA LEU A 123 -0.81 -10.17 -6.01
C LEU A 123 -2.02 -10.77 -6.75
N GLU A 124 -3.12 -11.02 -6.04
CA GLU A 124 -4.35 -11.61 -6.59
C GLU A 124 -5.19 -10.60 -7.38
N GLN A 125 -4.82 -9.31 -7.38
CA GLN A 125 -5.54 -8.22 -8.04
C GLN A 125 -7.04 -8.23 -7.66
N ASN A 126 -7.31 -8.08 -6.37
CA ASN A 126 -8.67 -8.05 -5.81
C ASN A 126 -8.85 -7.08 -4.61
N SER A 127 -7.77 -6.42 -4.17
CA SER A 127 -7.76 -5.51 -3.02
C SER A 127 -7.40 -4.08 -3.43
N PHE A 128 -8.11 -3.09 -2.88
CA PHE A 128 -8.09 -1.69 -3.32
C PHE A 128 -7.58 -0.72 -2.25
N TYR A 129 -6.75 -1.20 -1.33
CA TYR A 129 -6.30 -0.43 -0.17
C TYR A 129 -5.50 0.81 -0.57
N ASP A 130 -4.64 0.67 -1.59
CA ASP A 130 -3.75 1.72 -2.07
C ASP A 130 -4.50 2.73 -2.95
N GLN A 131 -4.22 4.02 -2.76
CA GLN A 131 -4.81 5.08 -3.56
C GLN A 131 -3.76 6.12 -3.95
N ILE A 132 -3.96 6.68 -5.14
CA ILE A 132 -3.37 7.96 -5.54
C ILE A 132 -4.54 8.95 -5.65
N SER A 133 -4.39 10.09 -4.98
CA SER A 133 -5.38 11.16 -5.03
C SER A 133 -4.69 12.52 -5.13
N PHE A 134 -5.37 13.49 -5.74
CA PHE A 134 -4.86 14.84 -5.87
C PHE A 134 -5.98 15.86 -5.81
N MET A 135 -5.65 17.08 -5.38
CA MET A 135 -6.57 18.20 -5.47
C MET A 135 -6.56 18.72 -6.91
N PRO A 136 -7.68 18.63 -7.65
CA PRO A 136 -7.73 19.13 -9.02
C PRO A 136 -7.60 20.65 -9.03
N ASP A 137 -6.85 21.17 -9.99
CA ASP A 137 -6.71 22.59 -10.28
C ASP A 137 -6.71 22.72 -11.81
N PRO A 138 -7.82 23.12 -12.45
CA PRO A 138 -7.98 23.09 -13.91
C PRO A 138 -6.85 23.76 -14.69
N ASP A 139 -6.18 24.73 -14.07
CA ASP A 139 -5.10 25.50 -14.71
C ASP A 139 -3.69 24.96 -14.39
N ARG A 140 -3.58 23.86 -13.61
CA ARG A 140 -2.28 23.34 -13.13
C ARG A 140 -2.16 21.82 -13.08
N VAL A 141 -3.22 21.12 -12.73
CA VAL A 141 -3.21 19.67 -12.63
C VAL A 141 -4.61 19.10 -12.82
N VAL A 142 -4.74 18.30 -13.88
CA VAL A 142 -5.88 17.41 -14.08
C VAL A 142 -5.34 16.02 -14.44
N LEU A 143 -6.21 15.01 -14.38
CA LEU A 143 -5.87 13.69 -14.91
C LEU A 143 -5.63 13.82 -16.42
N ALA A 144 -4.60 13.16 -16.94
CA ALA A 144 -4.40 13.13 -18.38
C ALA A 144 -5.59 12.49 -19.09
N ASP A 145 -5.86 12.92 -20.32
CA ASP A 145 -6.94 12.35 -21.12
C ASP A 145 -6.63 10.90 -21.46
N LYS A 146 -7.69 10.10 -21.61
CA LYS A 146 -7.55 8.73 -22.09
C LYS A 146 -7.19 8.74 -23.57
N GLU A 147 -6.07 8.12 -23.93
CA GLU A 147 -5.77 7.77 -25.31
C GLU A 147 -6.42 6.42 -25.67
N GLU A 148 -6.60 6.15 -26.96
CA GLU A 148 -7.35 4.97 -27.46
C GLU A 148 -6.87 3.65 -26.84
N ASP A 149 -5.56 3.48 -26.69
CA ASP A 149 -4.91 2.27 -26.14
C ASP A 149 -4.16 2.50 -24.81
N LYS A 150 -4.28 3.67 -24.17
CA LYS A 150 -3.59 3.95 -22.91
C LYS A 150 -4.52 4.55 -21.88
N ASP A 151 -4.73 3.81 -20.81
CA ASP A 151 -5.31 4.37 -19.61
C ASP A 151 -4.26 5.25 -18.91
N PRO A 152 -4.59 6.49 -18.53
CA PRO A 152 -3.67 7.42 -17.90
C PRO A 152 -3.43 7.07 -16.42
N HIS A 153 -3.76 5.85 -16.01
CA HIS A 153 -3.53 5.33 -14.67
C HIS A 153 -3.64 3.81 -14.68
N GLY A 154 -3.04 3.14 -13.70
CA GLY A 154 -3.19 1.70 -13.56
C GLY A 154 -2.34 1.09 -12.48
N VAL A 155 -2.29 -0.24 -12.50
CA VAL A 155 -1.47 -1.07 -11.63
C VAL A 155 -0.34 -1.64 -12.46
N PHE A 156 0.90 -1.38 -12.06
CA PHE A 156 2.06 -1.97 -12.67
C PHE A 156 2.39 -3.29 -11.97
N ASN A 157 2.11 -4.42 -12.62
CA ASN A 157 2.50 -5.73 -12.11
C ASN A 157 3.97 -6.03 -12.51
N PRO A 158 4.95 -5.95 -11.60
CA PRO A 158 6.35 -6.19 -11.92
C PRO A 158 6.61 -7.65 -12.32
N PHE A 159 5.74 -8.58 -11.93
CA PHE A 159 5.88 -10.00 -12.23
C PHE A 159 5.64 -10.35 -13.71
N LEU A 160 5.24 -9.37 -14.52
CA LEU A 160 5.23 -9.49 -15.97
C LEU A 160 6.63 -9.32 -16.60
N ALA A 161 7.59 -8.76 -15.86
CA ALA A 161 8.93 -8.45 -16.35
C ALA A 161 10.04 -9.18 -15.58
N VAL A 162 9.85 -9.42 -14.28
CA VAL A 162 10.82 -10.09 -13.41
C VAL A 162 10.13 -11.17 -12.59
N PHE A 163 10.84 -12.22 -12.21
CA PHE A 163 10.26 -13.36 -11.47
C PHE A 163 9.01 -13.95 -12.16
N ARG A 164 9.09 -14.05 -13.49
CA ARG A 164 8.02 -14.58 -14.33
C ARG A 164 7.96 -16.10 -14.18
N GLU A 165 6.88 -16.70 -14.65
CA GLU A 165 6.73 -18.16 -14.57
C GLU A 165 7.87 -18.91 -15.26
N GLU A 166 8.34 -18.42 -16.40
CA GLU A 166 9.47 -18.95 -17.16
C GLU A 166 10.83 -18.76 -16.46
N ASP A 167 10.91 -17.86 -15.48
CA ASP A 167 12.14 -17.60 -14.73
C ASP A 167 12.32 -18.59 -13.56
N PHE A 168 11.35 -19.47 -13.28
CA PHE A 168 11.36 -20.39 -12.15
C PHE A 168 12.66 -21.21 -12.05
N ASP A 169 13.12 -21.80 -13.15
CA ASP A 169 14.30 -22.67 -13.17
C ASP A 169 15.59 -21.91 -12.75
N ILE A 170 15.61 -20.59 -12.92
CA ILE A 170 16.73 -19.73 -12.47
C ILE A 170 16.76 -19.66 -10.94
N TYR A 171 15.61 -19.75 -10.28
CA TYR A 171 15.47 -19.52 -8.83
C TYR A 171 15.19 -20.80 -8.03
N ASP A 172 14.84 -21.92 -8.67
CA ASP A 172 14.48 -23.16 -7.98
C ASP A 172 15.55 -23.62 -6.98
N TYR A 173 16.83 -23.50 -7.36
CA TYR A 173 17.94 -23.87 -6.46
C TYR A 173 17.95 -23.06 -5.15
N ARG A 174 17.53 -21.79 -5.19
CA ARG A 174 17.42 -20.95 -3.98
C ARG A 174 16.25 -21.38 -3.11
N ILE A 175 15.15 -21.79 -3.72
CA ILE A 175 14.00 -22.32 -2.98
C ILE A 175 14.40 -23.62 -2.28
N VAL A 176 15.07 -24.54 -2.98
CA VAL A 176 15.62 -25.76 -2.39
C VAL A 176 16.54 -25.44 -1.21
N GLU A 177 17.51 -24.55 -1.38
CA GLU A 177 18.44 -24.13 -0.31
C GLU A 177 17.69 -23.57 0.91
N LEU A 178 16.68 -22.70 0.70
CA LEU A 178 15.87 -22.15 1.79
C LEU A 178 15.02 -23.22 2.49
N THR A 179 14.44 -24.15 1.73
CA THR A 179 13.66 -25.27 2.26
C THR A 179 14.54 -26.22 3.08
N GLU A 180 15.75 -26.54 2.62
CA GLU A 180 16.72 -27.37 3.36
C GLU A 180 17.16 -26.69 4.67
N ASN A 181 17.47 -25.39 4.62
CA ASN A 181 17.85 -24.61 5.80
C ASN A 181 16.72 -24.56 6.84
N ARG A 182 15.48 -24.34 6.38
CA ARG A 182 14.30 -24.36 7.26
C ARG A 182 14.09 -25.76 7.86
N LYS A 183 14.25 -26.81 7.05
CA LYS A 183 14.15 -28.19 7.52
C LYS A 183 15.20 -28.51 8.58
N ALA A 184 16.44 -28.06 8.41
CA ALA A 184 17.49 -28.25 9.40
C ALA A 184 17.16 -27.57 10.73
N ALA A 185 16.63 -26.34 10.70
CA ALA A 185 16.18 -25.64 11.90
C ALA A 185 15.02 -26.36 12.62
N GLU A 186 14.04 -26.87 11.86
CA GLU A 186 12.93 -27.65 12.42
C GLU A 186 13.40 -28.98 13.04
N LEU A 187 14.42 -29.64 12.45
CA LEU A 187 15.02 -30.85 13.03
C LEU A 187 15.75 -30.57 14.35
N GLU A 188 16.44 -29.43 14.45
CA GLU A 188 17.05 -28.99 15.70
C GLU A 188 15.99 -28.72 16.78
N GLU A 189 14.91 -28.00 16.43
CA GLU A 189 13.79 -27.76 17.34
C GLU A 189 13.13 -29.07 17.80
N ILE A 190 12.93 -30.03 16.89
CA ILE A 190 12.40 -31.37 17.23
C ILE A 190 13.28 -32.05 18.26
N ALA A 191 14.61 -32.08 18.05
CA ALA A 191 15.54 -32.73 18.97
C ALA A 191 15.49 -32.10 20.38
N GLU A 192 15.41 -30.78 20.47
CA GLU A 192 15.24 -30.08 21.75
C GLU A 192 13.90 -30.39 22.42
N LEU A 193 12.82 -30.39 21.65
CA LEU A 193 11.47 -30.66 22.15
C LEU A 193 11.30 -32.11 22.61
N GLU A 194 11.92 -33.07 21.94
CA GLU A 194 11.93 -34.49 22.34
C GLU A 194 12.56 -34.64 23.73
N ILE A 195 13.75 -34.07 23.94
CA ILE A 195 14.41 -34.06 25.27
C ILE A 195 13.51 -33.39 26.31
N LYS A 196 12.88 -32.26 25.96
CA LYS A 196 12.02 -31.50 26.88
C LYS A 196 10.77 -32.27 27.28
N VAL A 197 10.18 -33.06 26.39
CA VAL A 197 8.96 -33.84 26.65
C VAL A 197 9.22 -35.03 27.58
N GLU A 198 10.46 -35.53 27.65
CA GLU A 198 10.87 -36.63 28.54
C GLU A 198 11.20 -36.17 29.97
N ARG A 199 11.31 -34.85 30.21
CA ARG A 199 11.61 -34.31 31.54
C ARG A 199 10.46 -34.52 32.52
N THR A 200 10.79 -35.06 33.70
CA THR A 200 9.82 -35.34 34.77
C THR A 200 9.69 -34.20 35.78
N ASP A 201 10.55 -33.19 35.72
CA ASP A 201 10.60 -32.06 36.65
C ASP A 201 9.81 -30.83 36.18
N LEU A 202 9.20 -30.90 35.01
CA LEU A 202 8.43 -29.81 34.41
C LEU A 202 6.93 -29.91 34.74
N ALA A 203 6.27 -28.75 34.82
CA ALA A 203 4.82 -28.69 34.97
C ALA A 203 4.10 -29.26 33.73
N GLU A 204 2.98 -29.96 33.96
CA GLU A 204 2.18 -30.60 32.90
C GLU A 204 1.75 -29.61 31.80
N SER A 205 1.42 -28.36 32.16
CA SER A 205 1.05 -27.33 31.18
C SER A 205 2.20 -26.96 30.23
N THR A 206 3.45 -27.02 30.70
CA THR A 206 4.65 -26.81 29.88
C THR A 206 4.90 -28.00 28.96
N LEU A 207 4.76 -29.23 29.47
CA LEU A 207 4.89 -30.45 28.67
C LEU A 207 3.83 -30.52 27.57
N LYS A 208 2.58 -30.12 27.87
CA LYS A 208 1.51 -30.03 26.87
C LYS A 208 1.86 -29.06 25.73
N LYS A 209 2.41 -27.88 26.04
CA LYS A 209 2.86 -26.91 25.02
C LYS A 209 4.01 -27.49 24.19
N ALA A 210 4.99 -28.15 24.83
CA ALA A 210 6.12 -28.77 24.13
C ALA A 210 5.67 -29.88 23.17
N ARG A 211 4.73 -30.75 23.59
CA ARG A 211 4.14 -31.78 22.71
C ARG A 211 3.38 -31.18 21.53
N SER A 212 2.66 -30.08 21.75
CA SER A 212 1.97 -29.37 20.67
C SER A 212 2.97 -28.81 19.65
N ALA A 213 4.02 -28.14 20.12
CA ALA A 213 5.08 -27.62 19.25
C ALA A 213 5.80 -28.74 18.49
N LEU A 214 6.08 -29.86 19.16
CA LEU A 214 6.73 -31.02 18.54
C LEU A 214 5.89 -31.62 17.40
N ASN A 215 4.58 -31.71 17.60
CA ASN A 215 3.66 -32.17 16.55
C ASN A 215 3.61 -31.18 15.38
N THR A 216 3.62 -29.87 15.65
CA THR A 216 3.70 -28.84 14.61
C THR A 216 4.99 -28.95 13.81
N ALA A 217 6.15 -29.00 14.47
CA ALA A 217 7.46 -29.09 13.81
C ALA A 217 7.57 -30.37 12.95
N ARG A 218 7.08 -31.50 13.45
CA ARG A 218 7.00 -32.74 12.66
C ARG A 218 6.09 -32.61 11.44
N GLY A 219 4.98 -31.89 11.56
CA GLY A 219 4.12 -31.53 10.43
C GLY A 219 4.86 -30.68 9.39
N ASN A 220 5.59 -29.65 9.85
CA ASN A 220 6.42 -28.81 8.98
C ASN A 220 7.46 -29.63 8.21
N ILE A 221 8.12 -30.61 8.85
CA ILE A 221 9.07 -31.51 8.17
C ILE A 221 8.41 -32.23 6.98
N VAL A 222 7.19 -32.75 7.15
CA VAL A 222 6.47 -33.46 6.07
C VAL A 222 6.20 -32.51 4.90
N GLU A 223 5.79 -31.27 5.17
CA GLU A 223 5.55 -30.26 4.12
C GLU A 223 6.85 -29.87 3.40
N LEU A 224 7.93 -29.66 4.16
CA LEU A 224 9.25 -29.32 3.61
C LEU A 224 9.82 -30.47 2.76
N ASP A 225 9.66 -31.72 3.20
CA ASP A 225 10.05 -32.91 2.43
C ASP A 225 9.27 -33.02 1.12
N ALA A 226 7.96 -32.73 1.15
CA ALA A 226 7.15 -32.69 -0.06
C ALA A 226 7.64 -31.59 -1.03
N MET A 227 7.95 -30.39 -0.52
CA MET A 227 8.52 -29.31 -1.34
C MET A 227 9.88 -29.69 -1.94
N LEU A 228 10.76 -30.36 -1.20
CA LEU A 228 12.06 -30.81 -1.74
C LEU A 228 11.89 -31.87 -2.82
N ALA A 229 10.91 -32.76 -2.68
CA ALA A 229 10.66 -33.84 -3.62
C ALA A 229 9.96 -33.40 -4.91
N ASP A 230 9.10 -32.37 -4.84
CA ASP A 230 8.23 -31.99 -5.95
C ASP A 230 8.52 -30.56 -6.47
N PRO A 231 9.15 -30.42 -7.67
CA PRO A 231 9.34 -29.13 -8.31
C PRO A 231 8.05 -28.35 -8.57
N ALA A 232 6.90 -29.03 -8.76
CA ALA A 232 5.63 -28.35 -8.99
C ALA A 232 5.16 -27.60 -7.74
N LEU A 233 5.37 -28.18 -6.55
CA LEU A 233 5.09 -27.49 -5.28
C LEU A 233 6.00 -26.29 -5.08
N ARG A 234 7.29 -26.39 -5.45
CA ARG A 234 8.22 -25.25 -5.40
C ARG A 234 7.85 -24.18 -6.40
N LYS A 235 7.39 -24.54 -7.59
CA LYS A 235 6.90 -23.58 -8.59
C LYS A 235 5.64 -22.87 -8.12
N ALA A 236 4.72 -23.57 -7.45
CA ALA A 236 3.55 -22.93 -6.85
C ALA A 236 3.96 -21.93 -5.75
N TYR A 237 4.83 -22.34 -4.83
CA TYR A 237 5.40 -21.46 -3.79
C TYR A 237 6.15 -20.27 -4.40
N TYR A 238 6.90 -20.49 -5.49
CA TYR A 238 7.59 -19.45 -6.23
C TYR A 238 6.65 -18.33 -6.70
N LEU A 239 5.52 -18.72 -7.32
CA LEU A 239 4.56 -17.79 -7.92
C LEU A 239 3.66 -17.10 -6.89
N ASN A 240 3.36 -17.76 -5.78
CA ASN A 240 2.37 -17.25 -4.83
C ASN A 240 3.01 -16.54 -3.63
N ASP A 241 4.23 -16.91 -3.26
CA ASP A 241 4.83 -16.47 -2.00
C ASP A 241 6.27 -15.98 -2.18
N TRP A 242 7.17 -16.83 -2.70
CA TRP A 242 8.60 -16.53 -2.66
C TRP A 242 8.95 -15.22 -3.37
N ARG A 243 8.35 -14.96 -4.54
CA ARG A 243 8.59 -13.74 -5.33
C ARG A 243 8.03 -12.48 -4.67
N THR A 244 6.99 -12.58 -3.84
CA THR A 244 6.42 -11.43 -3.13
C THR A 244 7.37 -10.93 -2.05
N PHE A 245 8.10 -11.82 -1.40
CA PHE A 245 9.14 -11.44 -0.43
C PHE A 245 10.36 -10.77 -1.07
N GLN A 246 10.53 -10.84 -2.40
CA GLN A 246 11.66 -10.20 -3.09
C GLN A 246 11.39 -8.75 -3.48
N ILE A 247 10.16 -8.40 -3.87
CA ILE A 247 9.84 -7.07 -4.42
C ILE A 247 8.55 -6.44 -3.88
N SER A 248 7.73 -7.17 -3.11
CA SER A 248 6.37 -6.83 -2.61
C SER A 248 5.25 -7.60 -3.33
N ASP A 249 4.20 -7.92 -2.58
CA ASP A 249 2.86 -8.32 -3.06
C ASP A 249 1.95 -7.12 -3.34
N HIS A 250 2.29 -5.92 -2.87
CA HIS A 250 1.65 -4.67 -3.26
C HIS A 250 2.32 -4.06 -4.49
N PHE A 251 1.59 -4.04 -5.60
CA PHE A 251 1.99 -3.51 -6.89
C PHE A 251 1.92 -1.97 -6.94
N PRO A 252 2.92 -1.32 -7.56
CA PRO A 252 2.89 0.12 -7.77
C PRO A 252 1.66 0.58 -8.55
N LEU A 253 1.03 1.63 -8.04
CA LEU A 253 0.05 2.41 -8.81
C LEU A 253 0.77 3.48 -9.64
N PHE A 254 0.29 3.73 -10.84
CA PHE A 254 0.74 4.86 -11.65
C PHE A 254 -0.43 5.70 -12.11
N VAL A 255 -0.16 6.99 -12.32
CA VAL A 255 -1.09 7.97 -12.86
C VAL A 255 -0.31 8.92 -13.75
N GLU A 256 -0.96 9.38 -14.80
CA GLU A 256 -0.49 10.40 -15.72
C GLU A 256 -1.33 11.65 -15.48
N LEU A 257 -0.63 12.77 -15.33
CA LEU A 257 -1.25 14.06 -15.04
C LEU A 257 -1.01 14.98 -16.22
N LYS A 258 -2.09 15.58 -16.75
CA LYS A 258 -1.95 16.76 -17.62
C LYS A 258 -1.55 17.89 -16.70
N VAL A 259 -0.30 18.31 -16.87
CA VAL A 259 0.27 19.44 -16.16
C VAL A 259 0.52 20.61 -17.07
N ASP A 260 0.40 20.48 -18.40
CA ASP A 260 0.59 21.57 -19.35
C ASP A 260 -0.72 22.13 -19.91
N PHE A 261 -0.92 23.44 -19.69
CA PHE A 261 -2.12 24.21 -20.01
C PHE A 261 -1.75 25.49 -20.76
N THR A 262 -0.55 25.54 -21.36
CA THR A 262 -0.07 26.75 -22.05
C THR A 262 -0.99 27.16 -23.20
N GLU A 263 -1.53 26.20 -23.95
CA GLU A 263 -2.45 26.45 -25.06
C GLU A 263 -3.78 27.02 -24.55
N ASP A 264 -4.44 26.34 -23.59
CA ASP A 264 -5.65 26.81 -22.90
C ASP A 264 -5.47 28.24 -22.33
N TYR A 265 -4.28 28.53 -21.78
CA TYR A 265 -3.94 29.86 -21.28
C TYR A 265 -3.85 30.89 -22.40
N LEU A 266 -3.18 30.59 -23.53
CA LEU A 266 -2.99 31.51 -24.64
C LEU A 266 -4.31 31.82 -25.36
N GLU A 267 -5.18 30.82 -25.55
CA GLU A 267 -6.51 31.00 -26.17
C GLU A 267 -7.38 32.00 -25.40
N ASN A 268 -7.27 32.03 -24.07
CA ASN A 268 -8.00 33.00 -23.23
C ASN A 268 -7.54 34.46 -23.43
N PHE A 269 -6.44 34.71 -24.14
CA PHE A 269 -5.97 36.05 -24.50
C PHE A 269 -6.20 36.42 -25.97
N GLU A 270 -6.79 35.53 -26.78
CA GLU A 270 -7.20 35.92 -28.13
C GLU A 270 -8.36 36.92 -28.03
N PRO A 271 -8.20 38.15 -28.55
CA PRO A 271 -9.30 39.12 -28.57
C PRO A 271 -10.43 38.53 -29.40
N GLY A 272 -11.63 38.40 -28.81
CA GLY A 272 -12.82 37.91 -29.50
C GLY A 272 -13.00 38.61 -30.84
N GLU A 273 -13.40 37.85 -31.87
CA GLU A 273 -13.66 38.40 -33.21
C GLU A 273 -14.53 39.66 -33.09
N PRO A 274 -14.18 40.76 -33.77
CA PRO A 274 -15.02 41.94 -33.76
C PRO A 274 -16.41 41.54 -34.28
N GLU A 275 -17.45 41.84 -33.51
CA GLU A 275 -18.83 41.69 -33.98
C GLU A 275 -19.01 42.53 -35.25
N ASP A 276 -19.30 41.86 -36.37
CA ASP A 276 -19.63 42.46 -37.68
C ASP A 276 -20.96 43.25 -37.65
#